data_AF-A0A9D5BK82-F1
#
_entry.id   AF-A0A9D5BK82-F1
#
_cell.length_a   1.000
_cell.length_b   1.000
_cell.length_c   1.000
_cell.angle_alpha   90.00
_cell.angle_beta   90.00
_cell.angle_gamma   90.00
#
_symmetry.space_group_name_H-M   'P 1'
#
loop_
_entity.id
_entity.type
_entity.pdbx_description
1 polymer ?
#
loop_
_entity_poly.entity_id
_entity_poly.type
_entity_poly.pdbx_seq_one_letter_code
_entity_poly.pdbx_strand_id
1 'polypeptide(L)'
;MRLRQAERYSWAATRGVPEKMVLENLPEDLVTDIRRHLFKFVKKVRIFSLMDEDEPILDAIRERLVQTTYIKGSKVLSQGGLVQKMVFIVRGKLESIGEDRIPVSLSEGDACGEELLRWYLEQSSESKGTTIPDRKCETCFINVVY
;
A
#
# COMPACT_ATOMS: atom_id res chain seq x y z
N MET A 1 16.45 20.40 3.98
CA MET A 1 17.19 19.12 3.98
C MET A 1 16.34 17.90 3.65
N ARG A 2 15.06 17.78 4.05
CA ARG A 2 14.20 16.62 3.70
C ARG A 2 13.74 16.56 2.24
N LEU A 3 13.38 17.71 1.65
CA LEU A 3 12.95 17.78 0.24
C LEU A 3 14.03 17.23 -0.72
N ARG A 4 15.28 17.72 -0.60
CA ARG A 4 16.41 17.21 -1.39
C ARG A 4 16.63 15.70 -1.22
N GLN A 5 16.39 15.16 -0.02
CA GLN A 5 16.52 13.72 0.21
C GLN A 5 15.39 12.95 -0.48
N ALA A 6 14.15 13.44 -0.39
CA ALA A 6 13.00 12.85 -1.08
C ALA A 6 13.20 12.87 -2.61
N GLU A 7 13.68 13.98 -3.17
CA GLU A 7 14.02 14.12 -4.59
C GLU A 7 15.11 13.11 -4.99
N ARG A 8 16.19 12.98 -4.21
CA ARG A 8 17.27 12.01 -4.49
C ARG A 8 16.77 10.57 -4.47
N TYR A 9 15.93 10.20 -3.51
CA TYR A 9 15.35 8.85 -3.44
C TYR A 9 14.36 8.60 -4.58
N SER A 10 13.49 9.56 -4.89
CA SER A 10 12.57 9.47 -6.01
C SER A 10 13.34 9.32 -7.33
N TRP A 11 14.36 10.15 -7.56
CA TRP A 11 15.22 10.04 -8.73
C TRP A 11 15.96 8.71 -8.81
N ALA A 12 16.48 8.20 -7.69
CA ALA A 12 17.14 6.90 -7.68
C ALA A 12 16.17 5.74 -8.00
N ALA A 13 14.90 5.86 -7.60
CA ALA A 13 13.87 4.85 -7.84
C ALA A 13 13.28 4.91 -9.26
N THR A 14 13.00 6.11 -9.78
CA THR A 14 12.23 6.31 -11.02
C THR A 14 13.04 6.94 -12.16
N ARG A 15 14.29 7.32 -11.91
CA ARG A 15 15.14 8.12 -12.83
C ARG A 15 14.45 9.39 -13.31
N GLY A 16 13.55 9.95 -12.50
CA GLY A 16 12.81 11.16 -12.81
C GLY A 16 11.59 10.96 -13.72
N VAL A 17 11.22 9.72 -14.06
CA VAL A 17 10.07 9.42 -14.92
C VAL A 17 8.94 8.79 -14.10
N PRO A 18 7.81 9.49 -13.90
CA PRO A 18 6.66 8.91 -13.19
C PRO A 18 6.04 7.75 -13.98
N GLU A 19 5.74 6.65 -13.31
CA GLU A 19 5.10 5.46 -13.90
C GLU A 19 3.83 5.82 -14.69
N LYS A 20 2.98 6.66 -14.11
CA LYS A 20 1.70 7.08 -14.72
C LYS A 20 1.90 7.67 -16.13
N MET A 21 2.94 8.48 -16.35
CA MET A 21 3.19 9.09 -17.67
C MET A 21 3.63 8.07 -18.72
N VAL A 22 4.32 7.01 -18.31
CA VAL A 22 4.75 5.94 -19.21
C VAL A 22 3.55 5.09 -19.62
N LEU A 23 2.69 4.75 -18.65
CA LEU A 23 1.56 3.87 -18.88
C LEU A 23 0.42 4.53 -19.68
N GLU A 24 0.18 5.84 -19.52
CA GLU A 24 -0.90 6.56 -20.21
C GLU A 24 -0.79 6.54 -21.76
N ASN A 25 0.39 6.27 -22.31
CA ASN A 25 0.63 6.25 -23.75
C ASN A 25 0.60 4.84 -24.37
N LEU A 26 0.30 3.81 -23.56
CA LEU A 26 0.32 2.42 -23.99
C LEU A 26 -1.11 1.87 -24.19
N PRO A 27 -1.30 0.94 -25.14
CA PRO A 27 -2.48 0.08 -25.20
C PRO A 27 -2.79 -0.62 -23.87
N GLU A 28 -4.07 -0.87 -23.63
CA GLU A 28 -4.59 -1.43 -22.36
C GLU A 28 -3.98 -2.80 -22.02
N ASP A 29 -3.83 -3.69 -23.00
CA ASP A 29 -3.20 -4.99 -22.86
C ASP A 29 -1.74 -4.89 -22.39
N LEU A 30 -0.97 -3.96 -22.96
CA LEU A 30 0.41 -3.71 -22.55
C LEU A 30 0.48 -3.10 -21.14
N VAL A 31 -0.44 -2.20 -20.79
CA VAL A 31 -0.51 -1.66 -19.42
C VAL A 31 -0.73 -2.79 -18.42
N THR A 32 -1.68 -3.68 -18.69
CA THR A 32 -1.99 -4.83 -17.83
C THR A 32 -0.78 -5.75 -17.64
N ASP A 33 -0.09 -6.11 -18.71
CA ASP A 33 1.10 -6.97 -18.64
C ASP A 33 2.25 -6.31 -17.85
N ILE A 34 2.47 -5.01 -18.06
CA ILE A 34 3.47 -4.25 -17.30
C ILE A 34 3.07 -4.17 -15.82
N ARG A 35 1.80 -3.91 -15.50
CA ARG A 35 1.28 -3.87 -14.12
C ARG A 35 1.45 -5.22 -13.43
N ARG A 36 1.12 -6.33 -14.09
CA ARG A 36 1.35 -7.69 -13.58
C ARG A 36 2.82 -7.93 -13.25
N HIS A 37 3.72 -7.50 -14.13
CA HIS A 37 5.14 -7.63 -13.90
C HIS A 37 5.65 -6.78 -12.72
N LEU A 38 5.29 -5.50 -12.69
CA LEU A 38 5.71 -4.54 -11.65
C LEU A 38 5.18 -4.94 -10.26
N PHE A 39 3.92 -5.36 -10.21
CA PHE A 39 3.20 -5.65 -8.97
C PHE A 39 3.04 -7.15 -8.71
N LYS A 40 3.92 -8.00 -9.25
CA LYS A 40 3.95 -9.45 -8.97
C LYS A 40 4.10 -9.78 -7.48
N PHE A 41 4.63 -8.85 -6.69
CA PHE A 41 4.76 -9.01 -5.23
C PHE A 41 3.42 -9.10 -4.52
N VAL A 42 2.31 -8.62 -5.11
CA VAL A 42 0.98 -8.61 -4.47
C VAL A 42 0.62 -10.01 -3.95
N LYS A 43 0.97 -11.05 -4.69
CA LYS A 43 0.74 -12.45 -4.29
C LYS A 43 1.54 -12.88 -3.05
N LYS A 44 2.68 -12.25 -2.82
CA LYS A 44 3.55 -12.52 -1.67
C LYS A 44 3.07 -11.81 -0.40
N VAL A 45 2.15 -10.85 -0.52
CA VAL A 45 1.55 -10.20 0.63
C VAL A 45 0.66 -11.20 1.35
N ARG A 46 0.80 -11.30 2.68
CA ARG A 46 0.15 -12.32 3.50
C ARG A 46 -1.36 -12.44 3.28
N ILE A 47 -2.06 -11.33 3.09
CA ILE A 47 -3.52 -11.35 2.88
C ILE A 47 -3.98 -11.91 1.54
N PHE A 48 -3.10 -11.92 0.53
CA PHE A 48 -3.39 -12.42 -0.81
C PHE A 48 -2.69 -13.74 -1.12
N SER A 49 -1.95 -14.30 -0.15
CA SER A 49 -1.09 -15.47 -0.37
C SER A 49 -1.89 -16.73 -0.75
N LEU A 50 -3.15 -16.82 -0.33
CA LEU A 50 -4.03 -17.98 -0.58
C LEU A 50 -4.89 -17.88 -1.85
N MET A 51 -4.91 -16.73 -2.53
CA MET A 51 -5.67 -16.56 -3.78
C MET A 51 -4.99 -17.29 -4.95
N ASP A 52 -5.62 -17.46 -6.12
CA ASP A 52 -4.89 -17.93 -7.31
C ASP A 52 -4.20 -16.74 -8.02
N GLU A 53 -3.13 -16.99 -8.79
CA GLU A 53 -2.35 -15.92 -9.44
C GLU A 53 -3.14 -15.15 -10.51
N ASP A 54 -4.01 -15.88 -11.22
CA ASP A 54 -4.84 -15.43 -12.33
C ASP A 54 -6.22 -14.93 -11.89
N GLU A 55 -6.42 -14.73 -10.58
CA GLU A 55 -7.67 -14.17 -10.05
C GLU A 55 -7.87 -12.72 -10.53
N PRO A 56 -9.00 -12.39 -11.21
CA PRO A 56 -9.23 -11.04 -11.78
C PRO A 56 -9.14 -9.90 -10.76
N ILE A 57 -9.44 -10.19 -9.50
CA ILE A 57 -9.33 -9.22 -8.40
C ILE A 57 -7.88 -8.80 -8.14
N LEU A 58 -6.89 -9.67 -8.36
CA LEU A 58 -5.49 -9.30 -8.24
C LEU A 58 -5.08 -8.32 -9.34
N ASP A 59 -5.58 -8.49 -10.56
CA ASP A 59 -5.35 -7.51 -11.63
C ASP A 59 -6.00 -6.16 -11.30
N ALA A 60 -7.24 -6.16 -10.83
CA ALA A 60 -7.92 -4.95 -10.38
C ALA A 60 -7.19 -4.23 -9.23
N ILE A 61 -6.50 -4.97 -8.35
CA ILE A 61 -5.62 -4.40 -7.33
C ILE A 61 -4.36 -3.81 -7.98
N ARG A 62 -3.65 -4.59 -8.82
CA ARG A 62 -2.40 -4.19 -9.49
C ARG A 62 -2.58 -2.91 -10.32
N GLU A 63 -3.71 -2.75 -10.99
CA GLU A 63 -4.07 -1.55 -11.76
C GLU A 63 -4.26 -0.29 -10.91
N ARG A 64 -4.68 -0.45 -9.64
CA ARG A 64 -4.94 0.67 -8.71
C ARG A 64 -3.76 0.97 -7.79
N LEU A 65 -2.72 0.15 -7.78
CA LEU A 65 -1.51 0.40 -6.99
C LEU A 65 -0.77 1.65 -7.50
N VAL A 66 -0.19 2.37 -6.54
CA VAL A 66 0.67 3.54 -6.78
C VAL A 66 1.96 3.35 -6.01
N GLN A 67 3.08 3.24 -6.72
CA GLN A 67 4.38 3.14 -6.08
C GLN A 67 4.73 4.46 -5.37
N THR A 68 4.95 4.40 -4.06
CA THR A 68 5.31 5.57 -3.25
C THR A 68 6.60 5.32 -2.48
N THR A 69 7.55 6.25 -2.56
CA THR A 69 8.80 6.19 -1.78
C THR A 69 8.69 7.08 -0.56
N TYR A 70 9.00 6.52 0.61
CA TYR A 70 9.06 7.25 1.87
C TYR A 70 10.50 7.31 2.37
N ILE A 71 10.87 8.41 3.03
CA ILE A 71 12.18 8.60 3.62
C ILE A 71 12.12 8.40 5.14
N LYS A 72 13.26 8.21 5.80
CA LYS A 72 13.31 8.03 7.26
C LYS A 72 12.51 9.09 8.02
N GLY A 73 11.66 8.64 8.93
CA GLY A 73 10.81 9.50 9.75
C GLY A 73 9.67 10.17 8.98
N SER A 74 9.38 9.75 7.74
CA SER A 74 8.09 10.03 7.12
C SER A 74 6.99 9.24 7.83
N LYS A 75 5.82 9.86 7.99
CA LYS A 75 4.60 9.21 8.49
C LYS A 75 3.82 8.64 7.31
N VAL A 76 3.57 7.33 7.30
CA VAL A 76 2.81 6.66 6.24
C VAL A 76 1.30 6.66 6.55
N LEU A 77 0.95 6.31 7.79
CA LEU A 77 -0.38 6.45 8.39
C LEU A 77 -0.23 7.20 9.72
N SER A 78 -1.30 7.87 10.16
CA SER A 78 -1.31 8.67 11.40
C SER A 78 -2.36 8.13 12.37
N GLN A 79 -1.96 7.93 13.62
CA GLN A 79 -2.87 7.51 14.70
C GLN A 79 -4.05 8.46 14.80
N GLY A 80 -5.27 7.91 14.93
CA GLY A 80 -6.48 8.72 15.03
C GLY A 80 -6.94 9.35 13.71
N GLY A 81 -6.17 9.20 12.62
CA GLY A 81 -6.55 9.61 11.27
C GLY A 81 -7.40 8.55 10.58
N LEU A 82 -8.17 8.96 9.58
CA LEU A 82 -8.97 8.05 8.76
C LEU A 82 -8.06 7.15 7.91
N VAL A 83 -8.33 5.85 7.94
CA VAL A 83 -7.66 4.88 7.08
C VAL A 83 -8.31 4.98 5.70
N GLN A 84 -7.61 5.57 4.74
CA GLN A 84 -8.14 5.78 3.38
C GLN A 84 -7.43 4.95 2.32
N LYS A 85 -6.34 4.29 2.69
CA LYS A 85 -5.51 3.49 1.78
C LYS A 85 -4.89 2.32 2.51
N MET A 86 -4.71 1.23 1.78
CA MET A 86 -3.83 0.15 2.18
C MET A 86 -2.42 0.43 1.66
N VAL A 87 -1.41 0.04 2.44
CA VAL A 87 0.00 0.17 2.05
C VAL A 87 0.66 -1.20 2.11
N PHE A 88 1.32 -1.58 1.03
CA PHE A 88 2.10 -2.81 0.94
C PHE A 88 3.58 -2.50 1.02
N ILE A 89 4.30 -3.20 1.89
CA ILE A 89 5.73 -2.97 2.10
C ILE A 89 6.49 -3.87 1.12
N VAL A 90 6.99 -3.24 0.05
CA VAL A 90 7.78 -3.94 -0.99
C VAL A 90 9.26 -3.97 -0.61
N ARG A 91 9.74 -2.96 0.12
CA ARG A 91 11.14 -2.87 0.55
C ARG A 91 11.29 -1.94 1.75
N GLY A 92 12.17 -2.33 2.66
CA GLY A 92 12.52 -1.58 3.86
C GLY A 92 11.67 -1.99 5.07
N LYS A 93 11.92 -1.32 6.20
CA LYS A 93 11.20 -1.57 7.45
C LYS A 93 10.45 -0.35 7.95
N LEU A 94 9.26 -0.61 8.45
CA LEU A 94 8.38 0.35 9.05
C LEU A 94 8.12 -0.07 10.49
N GLU A 95 7.82 0.89 11.36
CA GLU A 95 7.43 0.61 12.74
C GLU A 95 6.07 1.22 13.02
N SER A 96 5.21 0.42 13.63
CA SER A 96 3.83 0.72 13.98
C SER A 96 3.72 0.76 15.51
N ILE A 97 3.51 1.94 16.10
CA ILE A 97 3.33 2.15 17.55
C ILE A 97 1.86 2.39 17.96
N GLY A 98 1.24 1.44 18.67
CA GLY A 98 -0.19 1.38 19.02
C GLY A 98 -0.61 2.30 20.16
N GLU A 99 -1.88 2.21 20.56
CA GLU A 99 -2.36 2.80 21.82
C GLU A 99 -1.66 2.21 23.04
N ASP A 100 -1.31 0.91 22.97
CA ASP A 100 -0.50 0.19 23.95
C ASP A 100 0.97 0.67 23.99
N ARG A 101 1.37 1.54 23.05
CA ARG A 101 2.74 2.08 22.87
C ARG A 101 3.79 1.00 22.62
N ILE A 102 3.37 -0.19 22.18
CA ILE A 102 4.28 -1.27 21.84
C ILE A 102 4.66 -1.12 20.36
N PRO A 103 5.95 -0.96 20.01
CA PRO A 103 6.37 -0.91 18.63
C PRO A 103 6.29 -2.29 17.98
N VAL A 104 5.56 -2.38 16.88
CA VAL A 104 5.50 -3.55 15.99
C VAL A 104 6.30 -3.24 14.74
N SER A 105 7.31 -4.08 14.45
CA SER A 105 8.09 -3.97 13.22
C SER A 105 7.34 -4.61 12.04
N LEU A 106 7.25 -3.87 10.94
CA LEU A 106 6.70 -4.30 9.66
C LEU A 106 7.79 -4.29 8.61
N SER A 107 7.77 -5.29 7.74
CA SER A 107 8.85 -5.58 6.79
C SER A 107 8.30 -5.99 5.42
N GLU A 108 9.20 -6.36 4.50
CA GLU A 108 8.81 -6.78 3.16
C GLU A 108 7.78 -7.93 3.18
N GLY A 109 6.67 -7.75 2.46
CA GLY A 109 5.55 -8.70 2.44
C GLY A 109 4.43 -8.39 3.43
N ASP A 110 4.67 -7.50 4.39
CA ASP A 110 3.63 -7.02 5.32
C ASP A 110 2.78 -5.90 4.68
N ALA A 111 1.61 -5.67 5.25
CA ALA A 111 0.67 -4.63 4.84
C ALA A 111 0.22 -3.77 6.03
N CYS A 112 -0.34 -2.61 5.73
CA CYS A 112 -0.98 -1.70 6.69
C CYS A 112 -2.32 -1.23 6.12
N GLY A 113 -3.30 -0.94 6.98
CA GLY A 113 -4.64 -0.56 6.52
C GLY A 113 -5.53 -1.77 6.18
N GLU A 114 -5.15 -3.00 6.55
CA GLU A 114 -5.90 -4.24 6.31
C GLU A 114 -7.32 -4.22 6.91
N GLU A 115 -7.56 -3.35 7.89
CA GLU A 115 -8.89 -3.07 8.46
C GLU A 115 -9.91 -2.65 7.40
N LEU A 116 -9.48 -2.04 6.29
CA LEU A 116 -10.37 -1.69 5.17
C LEU A 116 -10.96 -2.93 4.49
N LEU A 117 -10.15 -3.98 4.29
CA LEU A 117 -10.63 -5.23 3.71
C LEU A 117 -11.50 -5.99 4.70
N ARG A 118 -11.08 -6.08 5.96
CA ARG A 118 -11.86 -6.76 7.00
C ARG A 118 -13.27 -6.17 7.08
N TRP A 119 -13.38 -4.85 7.11
CA TRP A 119 -14.66 -4.15 7.13
C TRP A 119 -15.51 -4.44 5.89
N TYR A 120 -14.94 -4.39 4.69
CA TYR A 120 -15.68 -4.68 3.46
C TYR A 120 -16.24 -6.11 3.48
N LEU A 121 -15.45 -7.08 3.95
CA LEU A 121 -15.88 -8.47 4.09
C LEU A 121 -17.00 -8.62 5.14
N GLU A 122 -16.89 -7.95 6.29
CA GLU A 122 -17.95 -7.92 7.31
C GLU A 122 -19.26 -7.34 6.75
N GLN A 123 -19.20 -6.23 6.00
CA GLN A 123 -20.39 -5.66 5.34
C GLN A 123 -20.98 -6.52 4.23
N SER A 124 -20.16 -7.29 3.52
CA SER A 124 -20.66 -8.23 2.51
C SER A 124 -21.49 -9.36 3.14
N SER A 125 -21.26 -9.66 4.42
CA SER A 125 -21.99 -10.68 5.18
C SER A 125 -23.27 -10.16 5.86
N GLU A 126 -23.36 -8.85 6.08
CA GLU A 126 -24.52 -8.18 6.69
C GLU A 126 -24.99 -7.05 5.78
N SER A 127 -26.10 -7.22 5.06
CA SER A 127 -26.66 -6.23 4.11
C SER A 127 -26.97 -4.86 4.75
N LYS A 128 -25.96 -4.00 4.95
CA LYS A 128 -26.11 -2.65 5.50
C LYS A 128 -25.12 -1.67 4.85
N GLY A 129 -25.68 -0.75 4.05
CA GLY A 129 -25.27 0.66 3.90
C GLY A 129 -23.80 1.00 3.55
N THR A 130 -23.63 1.60 2.37
CA THR A 130 -22.40 1.99 1.65
C THR A 130 -21.52 3.11 2.27
N THR A 131 -21.59 3.37 3.56
CA THR A 131 -20.73 4.40 4.19
C THR A 131 -19.55 3.75 4.88
N ILE A 132 -18.33 4.00 4.38
CA ILE A 132 -17.07 3.70 5.08
C ILE A 132 -17.14 4.43 6.44
N PRO A 133 -17.29 3.74 7.57
CA PRO A 133 -17.33 4.41 8.87
C PRO A 133 -16.00 5.13 9.09
N ASP A 134 -16.04 6.28 9.79
CA ASP A 134 -14.85 7.03 10.22
C ASP A 134 -14.01 6.19 11.20
N ARG A 135 -13.32 5.17 10.67
CA ARG A 135 -12.46 4.29 11.46
C ARG A 135 -11.08 4.91 11.48
N LYS A 136 -10.74 5.35 12.68
CA LYS A 136 -9.40 5.79 13.04
C LYS A 136 -8.45 4.60 12.91
N CYS A 137 -7.27 4.86 12.36
CA CYS A 137 -6.17 3.90 12.32
C CYS A 137 -5.94 3.33 13.73
N GLU A 138 -6.38 2.09 13.97
CA GLU A 138 -6.10 1.35 15.22
C GLU A 138 -4.59 1.08 15.32
N THR A 139 -3.94 0.96 14.16
CA THR A 139 -2.49 0.92 13.99
C THR A 139 -1.90 2.30 13.64
N CYS A 140 -1.59 3.10 14.66
CA CYS A 140 -0.26 3.69 14.81
C CYS A 140 0.32 4.74 13.83
N PHE A 141 1.29 5.50 14.34
CA PHE A 141 2.33 6.11 13.53
C PHE A 141 3.12 5.03 12.81
N ILE A 142 3.17 5.12 11.48
CA ILE A 142 4.04 4.27 10.68
C ILE A 142 5.22 5.10 10.21
N ASN A 143 6.36 4.91 10.88
CA ASN A 143 7.61 5.58 10.53
C ASN A 143 8.48 4.65 9.68
N VAL A 144 9.14 5.20 8.66
CA VAL A 144 10.23 4.50 7.97
C VAL A 144 11.44 4.45 8.91
N VAL A 145 11.84 3.25 9.31
CA VAL A 145 12.94 3.01 10.28
C VAL A 145 14.24 2.59 9.58
N TYR A 146 14.11 2.07 8.35
CA TYR A 146 15.07 1.38 7.47
C TYR A 146 15.07 -0.15 7.63
#